data_AF-A0A9E6V519-F1
#
_entry.id   AF-A0A9E6V519-F1
#
_cell.length_a   1.000
_cell.length_b   1.000
_cell.length_c   1.000
_cell.angle_alpha   90.00
_cell.angle_beta   90.00
_cell.angle_gamma   90.00
#
_symmetry.space_group_name_H-M   'P 1'
#
loop_
_entity.id
_entity.type
_entity.pdbx_description
1 polymer ?
#
loop_
_entity_poly.entity_id
_entity_poly.type
_entity_poly.pdbx_seq_one_letter_code
_entity_poly.pdbx_strand_id
1 'polypeptide(L)'
;MKSSIKPILCLGIMSLMITSCGHTQADRAISGAGLGAATGLVAGAAVGGAAGTGMLVGAGVGAALGGLSDESKINLGRPWWR
;
A
#
# COMPACT_ATOMS: atom_id res chain seq x y z
N MET A 1 10.76 -15.93 -25.16
CA MET A 1 9.46 -15.21 -25.17
C MET A 1 8.67 -15.30 -23.86
N LYS A 2 8.63 -16.44 -23.16
CA LYS A 2 7.87 -16.61 -21.91
C LYS A 2 8.36 -15.77 -20.71
N SER A 3 9.60 -15.29 -20.74
CA SER A 3 10.20 -14.48 -19.67
C SER A 3 9.79 -13.00 -19.68
N SER A 4 9.34 -12.44 -20.81
CA SER A 4 8.93 -11.03 -20.93
C SER A 4 7.52 -10.74 -20.44
N ILE A 5 6.66 -11.76 -20.31
CA ILE A 5 5.28 -11.59 -19.81
C ILE A 5 5.25 -11.33 -18.30
N LYS A 6 6.19 -11.91 -17.54
CA LYS A 6 6.27 -11.75 -16.07
C LYS A 6 6.44 -10.28 -15.63
N PRO A 7 7.40 -9.49 -16.17
CA PRO A 7 7.55 -8.10 -15.75
C PRO A 7 6.35 -7.23 -16.18
N ILE A 8 5.75 -7.50 -17.34
CA ILE A 8 4.57 -6.77 -17.83
C ILE A 8 3.36 -7.03 -16.92
N LEU A 9 3.19 -8.26 -16.45
CA LEU A 9 2.10 -8.62 -15.52
C LEU A 9 2.28 -7.94 -14.16
N CYS A 10 3.48 -7.93 -13.57
CA CYS A 10 3.74 -7.22 -12.33
C CYS A 10 3.49 -5.71 -12.46
N LEU A 11 3.89 -5.11 -13.58
CA LEU A 11 3.69 -3.69 -13.84
C LEU A 11 2.20 -3.34 -14.04
N GLY A 12 1.44 -4.23 -14.69
CA GLY A 12 -0.01 -4.11 -14.83
C GLY A 12 -0.73 -4.12 -13.47
N ILE A 13 -0.35 -5.03 -12.57
CA ILE A 13 -0.95 -5.14 -11.23
C ILE A 13 -0.65 -3.90 -10.38
N MET A 14 0.58 -3.37 -10.44
CA MET A 14 0.96 -2.12 -9.76
C MET A 14 0.11 -0.93 -10.24
N SER A 15 -0.18 -0.87 -11.54
CA SER A 15 -0.99 0.20 -12.14
C SER A 15 -2.43 0.17 -11.65
N LEU A 16 -3.00 -1.03 -11.44
CA LEU A 16 -4.34 -1.19 -10.87
C LEU A 16 -4.39 -0.84 -9.38
N MET A 17 -3.35 -1.18 -8.62
CA MET A 17 -3.27 -0.87 -7.18
C MET A 17 -3.25 0.63 -6.88
N ILE A 18 -2.69 1.44 -7.78
CA ILE A 18 -2.67 2.91 -7.65
C ILE A 18 -4.07 3.53 -7.82
N THR A 19 -4.94 2.94 -8.64
CA THR A 19 -6.31 3.45 -8.83
C THR A 19 -7.28 2.99 -7.74
N SER A 20 -6.92 1.94 -6.99
CA SER A 20 -7.81 1.30 -6.01
C SER A 20 -7.53 1.69 -4.55
N CYS A 21 -6.81 2.78 -4.29
CA CYS A 21 -6.40 3.21 -2.93
C CYS A 21 -7.58 3.60 -2.00
N GLY A 22 -8.82 3.28 -2.35
CA GLY A 22 -10.00 3.30 -1.47
C GLY A 22 -10.73 4.63 -1.45
N HIS A 23 -12.02 4.58 -1.83
CA HIS A 23 -12.96 5.70 -1.67
C HIS A 23 -13.60 5.75 -0.26
N THR A 24 -13.35 4.73 0.57
CA THR A 24 -13.88 4.66 1.92
C THR A 24 -12.74 4.51 2.93
N GLN A 25 -12.98 4.99 4.16
CA GLN A 25 -12.03 4.89 5.26
C GLN A 25 -11.63 3.43 5.56
N ALA A 26 -12.56 2.49 5.43
CA ALA A 26 -12.29 1.06 5.63
C ALA A 26 -11.38 0.49 4.53
N ASP A 27 -11.60 0.85 3.26
CA ASP A 27 -10.74 0.43 2.15
C ASP A 27 -9.32 0.96 2.30
N ARG A 28 -9.18 2.20 2.77
CA ARG A 28 -7.89 2.84 3.05
C ARG A 28 -7.17 2.18 4.23
N ALA A 29 -7.89 1.87 5.29
CA ALA A 29 -7.35 1.15 6.44
C ALA A 29 -6.85 -0.25 6.04
N ILE A 30 -7.66 -1.01 5.30
CA ILE A 30 -7.31 -2.38 4.88
C ILE A 30 -6.14 -2.35 3.88
N SER A 31 -6.16 -1.43 2.92
CA SER A 31 -5.07 -1.27 1.95
C SER A 31 -3.76 -0.82 2.63
N GLY A 32 -3.85 0.14 3.54
CA GLY A 32 -2.72 0.59 4.36
C GLY A 32 -2.17 -0.53 5.24
N ALA A 33 -3.03 -1.36 5.82
CA ALA A 33 -2.62 -2.54 6.58
C ALA A 33 -1.87 -3.54 5.70
N GLY A 34 -2.40 -3.86 4.51
CA GLY A 34 -1.79 -4.83 3.60
C GLY A 34 -0.43 -4.36 3.08
N LEU A 35 -0.34 -3.09 2.66
CA LEU A 35 0.91 -2.51 2.17
C LEU A 35 1.93 -2.37 3.30
N GLY A 36 1.51 -1.85 4.45
CA GLY A 36 2.37 -1.72 5.64
C GLY A 36 2.86 -3.08 6.14
N ALA A 37 2.03 -4.12 6.09
CA ALA A 37 2.41 -5.49 6.41
C ALA A 37 3.48 -6.03 5.46
N ALA A 38 3.27 -5.87 4.15
CA ALA A 38 4.19 -6.34 3.13
C ALA A 38 5.55 -5.61 3.22
N THR A 39 5.53 -4.28 3.35
CA THR A 39 6.75 -3.48 3.51
C THR A 39 7.44 -3.80 4.83
N GLY A 40 6.71 -3.91 5.93
CA GLY A 40 7.26 -4.23 7.24
C GLY A 40 7.86 -5.63 7.32
N LEU A 41 7.27 -6.61 6.63
CA LEU A 41 7.83 -7.95 6.49
C LEU A 41 9.15 -7.93 5.72
N VAL A 42 9.17 -7.28 4.55
CA VAL A 42 10.36 -7.23 3.69
C VAL A 42 11.48 -6.43 4.36
N ALA A 43 11.17 -5.26 4.92
CA ALA A 43 12.14 -4.42 5.61
C ALA A 43 12.67 -5.10 6.88
N GLY A 44 11.79 -5.71 7.67
CA GLY A 44 12.18 -6.46 8.87
C GLY A 44 13.11 -7.62 8.53
N ALA A 45 12.79 -8.38 7.48
CA ALA A 45 13.66 -9.45 6.98
C ALA A 45 15.00 -8.92 6.42
N ALA A 46 14.98 -7.79 5.70
CA ALA A 46 16.17 -7.22 5.07
C ALA A 46 17.20 -6.69 6.07
N VAL A 47 16.74 -6.17 7.23
CA VAL A 47 17.62 -5.64 8.28
C VAL A 47 18.06 -6.73 9.27
N GLY A 48 17.69 -8.01 9.04
CA GLY A 48 18.00 -9.12 9.94
C GLY A 48 17.18 -9.12 11.23
N GLY A 49 16.10 -8.32 11.27
CA GLY A 49 15.16 -8.26 12.39
C GLY A 49 14.04 -9.31 12.27
N ALA A 50 13.17 -9.34 13.27
CA ALA A 50 12.01 -10.22 13.26
C ALA A 50 10.98 -9.78 12.19
N ALA A 51 10.99 -10.44 11.03
CA ALA A 51 10.12 -10.12 9.90
C ALA A 51 8.63 -10.17 10.27
N GLY A 52 8.21 -11.12 11.12
CA GLY A 52 6.83 -11.20 11.61
C GLY A 52 6.43 -10.01 12.48
N THR A 53 7.34 -9.49 13.29
CA THR A 53 7.11 -8.28 14.08
C THR A 53 7.02 -7.05 13.18
N GLY A 54 7.92 -6.93 12.20
CA GLY A 54 7.86 -5.88 11.19
C GLY A 54 6.55 -5.90 10.40
N MET A 55 6.07 -7.08 10.02
CA MET A 55 4.78 -7.28 9.37
C MET A 55 3.62 -6.79 10.23
N LEU A 56 3.53 -7.23 11.49
CA LEU A 56 2.42 -6.88 12.38
C LEU A 56 2.41 -5.39 12.73
N VAL A 57 3.59 -4.81 13.00
CA VAL A 57 3.74 -3.38 13.29
C VAL A 57 3.40 -2.56 12.04
N GLY A 58 3.94 -2.93 10.88
CA GLY A 58 3.63 -2.28 9.62
C GLY A 58 2.15 -2.37 9.26
N ALA A 59 1.51 -3.51 9.52
CA ALA A 59 0.07 -3.68 9.34
C ALA A 59 -0.74 -2.75 10.26
N GLY A 60 -0.40 -2.71 11.55
CA GLY A 60 -1.10 -1.88 12.53
C GLY A 60 -0.94 -0.39 12.25
N VAL A 61 0.28 0.06 11.97
CA VAL A 61 0.57 1.47 11.65
C VAL A 61 -0.09 1.86 10.32
N GLY A 62 0.02 1.01 9.30
CA GLY A 62 -0.62 1.25 8.00
C GLY A 62 -2.15 1.27 8.09
N ALA A 63 -2.76 0.39 8.89
CA ALA A 63 -4.18 0.39 9.17
C ALA A 63 -4.63 1.65 9.90
N ALA A 64 -3.89 2.06 10.93
CA ALA A 64 -4.19 3.25 11.70
C ALA A 64 -4.10 4.51 10.83
N LEU A 65 -3.04 4.65 10.03
CA LEU A 65 -2.88 5.79 9.13
C LEU A 65 -3.94 5.82 8.02
N GLY A 66 -4.28 4.65 7.47
CA GLY A 66 -5.35 4.53 6.47
C GLY A 66 -6.74 4.79 7.02
N GLY A 67 -7.01 4.35 8.26
CA GLY A 67 -8.28 4.57 8.96
C GLY A 67 -8.40 5.98 9.54
N LEU A 68 -7.31 6.62 9.95
CA LEU A 68 -7.33 8.01 10.42
C LEU A 68 -7.33 9.02 9.26
N SER A 69 -6.97 8.61 8.05
CA SER A 69 -6.97 9.48 6.86
C SER A 69 -8.38 9.64 6.29
N ASP A 70 -8.98 10.78 6.58
CA ASP A 70 -10.31 11.15 6.10
C ASP A 70 -10.27 11.65 4.65
N GLU A 71 -11.03 11.02 3.75
CA GLU A 71 -11.10 11.38 2.33
C GLU A 71 -11.57 12.81 2.10
N SER A 72 -12.45 13.30 2.99
CA SER A 72 -13.04 14.63 2.92
C SER A 72 -12.03 15.77 3.14
N LYS A 73 -10.82 15.46 3.67
CA LYS A 73 -9.74 16.44 3.92
C LYS A 73 -8.64 16.42 2.88
N ILE A 74 -8.56 15.37 2.05
CA ILE A 74 -7.50 15.18 1.05
C ILE A 74 -8.07 15.34 -0.37
N ASN A 75 -8.90 16.35 -0.57
CA ASN A 75 -9.25 16.81 -1.91
C ASN A 75 -8.34 18.00 -2.25
N LEU A 76 -7.23 17.73 -2.93
CA LEU A 76 -6.21 18.72 -3.30
C LEU A 76 -6.66 19.69 -4.42
N GLY A 77 -7.96 19.73 -4.71
CA GLY A 77 -8.53 20.54 -5.77
C GLY A 77 -8.11 20.03 -7.16
N ARG A 78 -8.39 20.84 -8.18
CA ARG A 78 -7.99 20.54 -9.56
C ARG A 78 -6.46 20.59 -9.65
N PRO A 79 -5.79 19.48 -10.03
CA PRO A 79 -4.35 19.48 -10.16
C PRO A 79 -3.93 20.44 -11.28
N TRP A 80 -2.90 21.24 -11.04
CA TRP A 80 -2.36 22.23 -11.98
C TRP A 80 -1.79 21.62 -13.29
N TRP A 81 -1.67 20.29 -13.36
CA TRP A 81 -1.24 19.57 -14.56
C TRP A 81 -2.41 19.09 -15.45
N ARG A 82 -3.67 19.32 -15.05
CA ARG A 82 -4.88 19.05 -15.85
C ARG A 82 -5.70 20.30 -16.08
#